data_AF-A0A7X8I6V4-F1
#
_entry.id   AF-A0A7X8I6V4-F1
#
_cell.length_a   1.000
_cell.length_b   1.000
_cell.length_c   1.000
_cell.angle_alpha   90.00
_cell.angle_beta   90.00
_cell.angle_gamma   90.00
#
_symmetry.space_group_name_H-M   'P 1'
#
loop_
_entity.id
_entity.type
_entity.pdbx_description
1 polymer ?
#
loop_
_entity_poly.entity_id
_entity_poly.type
_entity_poly.pdbx_seq_one_letter_code
_entity_poly.pdbx_strand_id
1 'polypeptide(L)' 'MHRGLYTAASAMLVQESMLDVTTNNLANVNSSGFRKRIPVNKSFP' A
#
# COMPACT_ATOMS: atom_id res chain seq x y z
N MET A 1 11.49 13.45 -20.29
CA MET A 1 11.86 13.16 -18.87
C MET A 1 10.71 13.34 -17.86
N HIS A 2 9.46 13.63 -18.26
CA HIS A 2 8.32 13.76 -17.34
C HIS A 2 7.69 12.42 -16.92
N ARG A 3 7.72 11.41 -17.81
CA ARG A 3 7.12 10.08 -17.54
C ARG A 3 7.73 9.41 -16.31
N GLY A 4 9.05 9.54 -16.10
CA GLY A 4 9.72 8.99 -14.93
C GLY A 4 9.26 9.61 -13.61
N LEU A 5 9.01 10.93 -13.58
CA LEU A 5 8.45 11.62 -12.40
C LEU A 5 7.03 11.17 -12.10
N TYR A 6 6.18 11.02 -13.13
CA TYR A 6 4.82 10.51 -12.93
C TYR A 6 4.82 9.06 -12.46
N THR A 7 5.70 8.21 -12.98
CA THR A 7 5.87 6.83 -12.51
C THR A 7 6.39 6.79 -11.07
N ALA A 8 7.38 7.62 -10.73
CA ALA A 8 7.92 7.70 -9.37
C ALA A 8 6.89 8.22 -8.36
N ALA A 9 6.15 9.28 -8.69
CA ALA A 9 5.08 9.81 -7.86
C ALA A 9 3.95 8.77 -7.68
N SER A 10 3.55 8.09 -8.75
CA SER A 10 2.54 7.01 -8.68
C SER A 10 3.03 5.84 -7.82
N ALA A 11 4.30 5.47 -7.92
CA ALA A 11 4.91 4.43 -7.09
C ALA A 11 4.95 4.83 -5.61
N MET A 12 5.29 6.09 -5.30
CA MET A 12 5.28 6.62 -3.94
C MET A 12 3.88 6.57 -3.31
N LEU A 13 2.85 7.00 -4.04
CA LEU A 13 1.46 6.94 -3.54
C LEU A 13 1.00 5.50 -3.27
N VAL A 14 1.39 4.57 -4.12
CA VAL A 14 1.15 3.14 -3.90
C VAL A 14 1.87 2.66 -2.65
N GLN A 15 3.14 3.05 -2.47
CA GLN A 15 3.93 2.66 -1.30
C GLN A 15 3.37 3.24 0.00
N GLU A 16 2.91 4.49 0.02
CA GLU A 16 2.21 5.10 1.15
C GLU A 16 0.98 4.26 1.55
N SER A 17 0.14 3.92 0.58
CA SER A 17 -1.04 3.08 0.81
C SER A 17 -0.68 1.68 1.36
N MET A 18 0.42 1.08 0.88
CA MET A 18 0.91 -0.21 1.40
C MET A 18 1.38 -0.10 2.86
N LEU A 19 2.04 0.99 3.22
CA LEU A 19 2.50 1.26 4.57
C LEU A 19 1.32 1.45 5.53
N ASP A 20 0.27 2.15 5.12
CA ASP A 20 -0.94 2.34 5.93
C ASP A 20 -1.63 1.01 6.25
N VAL A 21 -1.79 0.14 5.25
CA VAL A 21 -2.40 -1.18 5.45
C VAL A 21 -1.53 -2.05 6.35
N THR A 22 -0.21 -1.99 6.18
CA THR A 22 0.74 -2.75 7.02
C THR A 22 0.69 -2.26 8.47
N THR A 23 0.67 -0.95 8.67
CA THR A 23 0.58 -0.31 9.99
C THR A 23 -0.73 -0.67 10.68
N ASN A 24 -1.85 -0.64 9.95
CA ASN A 24 -3.16 -1.03 10.48
C ASN A 24 -3.20 -2.52 10.85
N ASN A 25 -2.63 -3.39 10.02
CA ASN A 25 -2.51 -4.82 10.32
C ASN A 25 -1.67 -5.09 11.57
N LEU A 26 -0.56 -4.35 11.74
CA LEU A 26 0.31 -4.48 12.90
C LEU A 26 -0.38 -3.99 14.17
N ALA A 27 -1.06 -2.85 14.11
CA ALA A 27 -1.78 -2.28 15.25
C ALA A 27 -2.90 -3.20 15.77
N ASN A 28 -3.58 -3.92 14.87
CA ASN A 28 -4.72 -4.78 15.20
C ASN A 28 -4.35 -6.27 15.33
N VAL A 29 -3.05 -6.62 15.34
CA VAL A 29 -2.60 -8.02 15.39
C VAL A 29 -3.11 -8.78 16.63
N ASN A 30 -3.28 -8.07 17.75
CA ASN A 30 -3.74 -8.63 19.02
C ASN A 30 -5.25 -8.44 19.26
N SER A 31 -5.99 -7.86 18.31
CA SER A 31 -7.43 -7.65 18.43
C SER A 31 -8.18 -8.94 18.12
N SER A 32 -9.08 -9.36 19.03
CA SER A 32 -9.89 -10.57 18.86
C SER A 32 -10.78 -10.47 17.62
N GLY A 33 -10.67 -11.43 16.69
CA GLY A 33 -11.46 -11.47 15.46
C GLY A 33 -10.91 -10.61 14.31
N PHE A 34 -9.70 -10.07 14.42
CA PHE A 34 -9.09 -9.28 13.35
C PHE A 34 -8.77 -10.12 12.10
N ARG A 35 -9.08 -9.57 10.92
CA ARG A 35 -8.74 -10.16 9.60
C ARG A 35 -7.74 -9.27 8.90
N LYS A 36 -6.56 -9.83 8.63
CA LYS A 36 -5.48 -9.14 7.92
C LYS A 36 -5.93 -8.70 6.53
N ARG A 37 -5.57 -7.48 6.15
CA ARG A 37 -5.76 -6.96 4.79
C ARG A 37 -4.48 -7.09 3.97
N ILE A 38 -4.59 -7.58 2.73
CA ILE A 38 -3.48 -7.70 1.80
C ILE A 38 -3.79 -6.81 0.59
N PRO A 39 -3.05 -5.70 0.41
CA PRO A 39 -3.22 -4.86 -0.77
C PRO A 39 -2.65 -5.56 -2.00
N VAL A 40 -3.33 -5.42 -3.14
CA VAL A 40 -2.91 -5.97 -4.44
C VAL A 40 -2.82 -4.84 -5.43
N ASN A 41 -1.60 -4.51 -5.86
CA ASN A 41 -1.36 -3.51 -6.91
C ASN A 41 -1.20 -4.20 -8.27
N LYS A 42 -1.77 -3.61 -9.31
CA LYS A 42 -1.61 -4.05 -10.70
C LYS A 42 -1.16 -2.87 -11.55
N SER A 43 -0.21 -3.12 -12.44
CA SER A 43 0.12 -2.18 -13.51
C SER A 43 -0.79 -2.48 -14.70
N PHE A 44 -1.34 -1.44 -15.31
CA PHE A 44 -2.11 -1.54 -16.55
C PHE A 44 -1.22 -1.09 -17.71
N PRO A 45 -1.17 -1.86 -18.83
CA PRO A 45 -0.40 -1.50 -20.02
C PRO A 45 -0.98 -0.29 -20.77
#